data_AF-A0A831V8D4-F1
#
_entry.id   AF-A0A831V8D4-F1
#
_cell.length_a   1.000
_cell.length_b   1.000
_cell.length_c   1.000
_cell.angle_alpha   90.00
_cell.angle_beta   90.00
_cell.angle_gamma   90.00
#
_symmetry.space_group_name_H-M   'P 1'
#
loop_
_entity.id
_entity.type
_entity.pdbx_description
1 polymer ?
#
loop_
_entity_poly.entity_id
_entity_poly.type
_entity_poly.pdbx_seq_one_letter_code
_entity_poly.pdbx_strand_id
1 'polypeptide(L)'
;MTWSGRVIGSLIATAITVGLTWVIEYFLVLPSLLETWPQFWSYVAAYGIRVFDLQFELLFWSLAFDLLITIIVIYGSYWVLGHFAVYAANYQHYRQLMDTPKVQRWSVMQRVQHIAMFVTLVLTAFTGFVTMFANNPQWHQLYIPGVYNAAASPPYFLWPAQTGPVQWMIIIHVWSGIAMGVLVIAHFAYYGTRVLIDIIKGRPVMERWPLLRLWTWGFVKYLVHRSIWLAKPSWKVPQWVHKYDAEQLFEYWGVYWGIVILGIPGVLMAIYGPSAFDGLAFLFHTKEAVLAVSFLLLVHLTYTHFMPHIFPYNRMFHEGKIPSGIAREEHPLWSIQTSQAQ
;
A
#
# COMPACT_ATOMS: atom_id res chain seq x y z
N MET A 1 -28.25 9.64 14.55
CA MET A 1 -27.24 8.60 14.23
C MET A 1 -27.57 7.35 15.04
N THR A 2 -27.83 6.21 14.40
CA THR A 2 -28.16 4.96 15.09
C THR A 2 -26.89 4.10 15.19
N TRP A 3 -26.38 3.87 16.40
CA TRP A 3 -25.21 3.02 16.66
C TRP A 3 -25.60 1.54 16.57
N SER A 4 -25.57 0.99 15.36
CA SER A 4 -25.74 -0.46 15.17
C SER A 4 -24.45 -1.20 15.55
N GLY A 5 -24.55 -2.51 15.86
CA GLY A 5 -23.37 -3.34 16.14
C GLY A 5 -22.30 -3.30 15.04
N ARG A 6 -22.70 -3.11 13.77
CA ARG A 6 -21.77 -2.90 12.64
C ARG A 6 -20.99 -1.60 12.74
N VAL A 7 -21.64 -0.50 13.10
CA VAL A 7 -20.98 0.80 13.27
C VAL A 7 -20.03 0.77 14.46
N ILE A 8 -20.42 0.10 15.55
CA ILE A 8 -19.55 -0.09 16.73
C ILE A 8 -18.34 -0.97 16.37
N GLY A 9 -18.55 -2.09 15.68
CA GLY A 9 -17.45 -2.95 15.23
C GLY A 9 -16.49 -2.23 14.27
N SER A 10 -17.03 -1.45 13.34
CA SER A 10 -16.27 -0.57 12.44
C SER A 10 -15.44 0.47 13.21
N LEU A 11 -16.01 1.11 14.24
CA LEU A 11 -15.31 2.05 15.10
C LEU A 11 -14.13 1.38 15.82
N ILE A 12 -14.37 0.21 16.42
CA ILE A 12 -13.33 -0.54 17.14
C ILE A 12 -12.20 -0.94 16.19
N ALA A 13 -12.52 -1.52 15.03
CA ALA A 13 -11.52 -1.91 14.04
C ALA A 13 -10.73 -0.72 13.50
N THR A 14 -11.40 0.42 13.27
CA THR A 14 -10.76 1.69 12.89
C THR A 14 -9.83 2.21 13.97
N ALA A 15 -10.27 2.21 15.24
CA ALA A 15 -9.44 2.64 16.35
C ALA A 15 -8.19 1.76 16.53
N ILE A 16 -8.32 0.44 16.36
CA ILE A 16 -7.20 -0.50 16.44
C ILE A 16 -6.19 -0.26 15.31
N THR A 17 -6.65 -0.18 14.06
CA THR A 17 -5.76 0.01 12.90
C THR A 17 -5.04 1.36 12.90
N VAL A 18 -5.77 2.44 13.22
CA VAL A 18 -5.17 3.78 13.41
C VAL A 18 -4.18 3.74 14.57
N GLY A 19 -4.57 3.20 15.73
CA GLY A 19 -3.71 3.10 16.91
C GLY A 19 -2.44 2.30 16.67
N LEU A 20 -2.54 1.13 16.03
CA LEU A 20 -1.37 0.31 15.66
C LEU A 20 -0.44 1.04 14.69
N THR A 21 -0.98 1.85 13.78
CA THR A 21 -0.15 2.66 12.89
C THR A 21 0.61 3.74 13.65
N TRP A 22 -0.03 4.40 14.62
CA TRP A 22 0.66 5.36 15.49
C TRP A 22 1.67 4.71 16.43
N VAL A 23 1.46 3.45 16.83
CA VAL A 23 2.48 2.65 17.54
C VAL A 23 3.70 2.42 16.65
N ILE A 24 3.50 2.07 15.37
CA ILE A 24 4.60 1.95 14.39
C ILE A 24 5.35 3.28 14.27
N GLU A 25 4.63 4.39 14.08
CA GLU A 25 5.21 5.74 14.02
C GLU A 25 6.07 6.04 15.26
N TYR A 26 5.51 5.82 16.46
CA TYR A 26 6.16 6.12 17.72
C TYR A 26 7.43 5.30 17.97
N PHE A 27 7.45 4.02 17.57
CA PHE A 27 8.58 3.13 17.84
C PHE A 27 9.61 3.04 16.71
N LEU A 28 9.20 3.21 15.46
CA LEU A 28 10.07 2.98 14.29
C LEU A 28 10.46 4.24 13.53
N VAL A 29 9.67 5.31 13.64
CA VAL A 29 9.87 6.52 12.82
C VAL A 29 10.34 7.68 13.69
N LEU A 30 9.56 8.03 14.72
CA LEU A 30 9.84 9.20 15.55
C LEU A 30 11.22 9.17 16.23
N PRO A 31 11.70 8.06 16.81
CA PRO A 31 13.03 8.02 17.42
C PRO A 31 14.14 8.22 16.37
N SER A 32 14.02 7.55 15.23
CA SER A 32 14.94 7.70 14.08
C SER A 32 14.95 9.14 13.56
N LEU A 33 13.78 9.77 13.44
CA LEU A 33 13.63 11.15 13.00
C LEU A 33 14.32 12.12 13.95
N LEU A 34 14.07 12.00 15.26
CA LEU A 34 14.63 12.86 16.29
C LEU A 34 16.15 12.71 16.42
N GLU A 35 16.68 11.51 16.16
CA GLU A 35 18.12 11.25 16.14
C GLU A 35 18.78 11.79 14.87
N THR A 36 18.19 11.52 13.69
CA THR A 36 18.77 11.86 12.39
C THR A 36 18.70 13.36 12.09
N TRP A 37 17.64 14.05 12.54
CA TRP A 37 17.42 15.48 12.29
C TRP A 37 18.61 16.37 12.67
N PRO A 38 19.11 16.37 13.94
CA PRO A 38 20.24 17.21 14.31
C PRO A 38 21.54 16.79 13.60
N GLN A 39 21.72 15.49 13.31
CA GLN A 39 22.91 14.99 12.62
C GLN A 39 22.96 15.50 11.18
N PHE A 40 21.84 15.44 10.46
CA PHE A 40 21.74 15.96 9.10
C PHE A 40 22.09 17.46 9.03
N TRP A 41 21.49 18.28 9.90
CA TRP A 41 21.76 19.71 9.90
C TRP A 41 23.19 20.04 10.33
N SER A 42 23.76 19.27 11.26
CA SER A 42 25.18 19.41 11.65
C SER A 42 26.11 19.06 10.48
N TYR A 43 25.82 17.99 9.75
CA TYR A 43 26.56 17.61 8.55
C TYR A 43 26.48 18.72 7.48
N VAL A 44 25.27 19.20 7.18
CA VAL A 44 25.06 20.25 6.16
C VAL A 44 25.76 21.55 6.56
N ALA A 45 25.73 21.93 7.84
CA ALA A 45 26.43 23.12 8.33
C ALA A 45 27.96 23.00 8.21
N ALA A 46 28.52 21.81 8.42
CA ALA A 46 29.96 21.57 8.36
C ALA A 46 30.49 21.38 6.93
N TYR A 47 29.73 20.69 6.07
CA TYR A 47 30.23 20.18 4.78
C TYR A 47 29.44 20.67 3.57
N GLY A 48 28.31 21.36 3.77
CA GLY A 48 27.36 21.71 2.73
C GLY A 48 26.50 20.54 2.26
N ILE A 49 25.72 20.76 1.21
CA ILE A 49 24.96 19.70 0.53
C ILE A 49 25.93 18.94 -0.41
N ARG A 50 26.10 17.64 -0.18
CA ARG A 50 27.02 16.79 -0.94
C ARG A 50 26.29 15.55 -1.47
N VAL A 51 25.60 15.71 -2.59
CA VAL A 51 25.02 14.57 -3.30
C VAL A 51 26.15 13.60 -3.70
N PHE A 52 25.89 12.30 -3.58
CA PHE A 52 26.86 11.20 -3.74
C PHE A 52 27.91 11.03 -2.63
N ASP A 53 27.85 11.82 -1.55
CA ASP A 53 28.57 11.50 -0.32
C ASP A 53 27.75 10.52 0.52
N LEU A 54 28.32 9.37 0.88
CA LEU A 54 27.59 8.30 1.55
C LEU A 54 26.94 8.76 2.86
N GLN A 55 27.64 9.55 3.69
CA GLN A 55 27.10 10.00 4.95
C GLN A 55 25.95 10.99 4.74
N PHE A 56 26.09 11.90 3.78
CA PHE A 56 25.00 12.78 3.37
C PHE A 56 23.78 11.99 2.88
N GLU A 57 23.97 11.03 1.99
CA GLU A 57 22.89 10.22 1.41
C GLU A 57 22.16 9.41 2.49
N LEU A 58 22.88 8.75 3.41
CA LEU A 58 22.27 7.99 4.51
C LEU A 58 21.41 8.88 5.42
N LEU A 59 21.95 10.05 5.82
CA LEU A 59 21.21 10.99 6.67
C LEU A 59 20.01 11.58 5.93
N PHE A 60 20.20 12.00 4.68
CA PHE A 60 19.15 12.59 3.86
C PHE A 60 18.01 11.61 3.63
N TRP A 61 18.29 10.40 3.16
CA TRP A 61 17.24 9.43 2.85
C TRP A 61 16.54 8.94 4.10
N SER A 62 17.27 8.67 5.20
CA SER A 62 16.64 8.30 6.47
C SER A 62 15.65 9.39 6.92
N LEU A 63 16.09 10.66 6.89
CA LEU A 63 15.26 11.80 7.25
C LEU A 63 14.06 11.97 6.30
N ALA A 64 14.28 11.86 4.99
CA ALA A 64 13.24 12.02 3.98
C ALA A 64 12.14 10.95 4.11
N PHE A 65 12.52 9.69 4.33
CA PHE A 65 11.58 8.61 4.58
C PHE A 65 10.81 8.83 5.88
N ASP A 66 11.49 9.18 6.97
CA ASP A 66 10.80 9.38 8.25
C ASP A 66 9.78 10.52 8.17
N LEU A 67 10.16 11.65 7.56
CA LEU A 67 9.22 12.76 7.31
C LEU A 67 8.05 12.33 6.42
N LEU A 68 8.31 11.57 5.36
CA LEU A 68 7.28 11.06 4.46
C LEU A 68 6.30 10.15 5.21
N ILE A 69 6.80 9.22 6.03
CA ILE A 69 5.98 8.32 6.84
C ILE A 69 5.13 9.13 7.82
N THR A 70 5.73 10.06 8.57
CA THR A 70 4.99 10.93 9.49
C THR A 70 3.86 11.70 8.79
N ILE A 71 4.14 12.29 7.62
CA ILE A 71 3.13 13.01 6.83
C ILE A 71 2.00 12.08 6.40
N ILE A 72 2.33 10.89 5.90
CA ILE A 72 1.34 9.89 5.46
C ILE A 72 0.51 9.39 6.64
N VAL A 73 1.10 9.17 7.82
CA VAL A 73 0.37 8.74 9.02
C VAL A 73 -0.59 9.82 9.50
N ILE A 74 -0.15 11.09 9.54
CA ILE A 74 -1.00 12.23 9.93
C ILE A 74 -2.15 12.39 8.93
N TYR A 75 -1.81 12.52 7.64
CA TYR A 75 -2.80 12.76 6.59
C TYR A 75 -3.74 11.57 6.41
N GLY A 76 -3.22 10.34 6.46
CA GLY A 76 -4.00 9.11 6.40
C GLY A 76 -4.96 8.98 7.58
N SER A 77 -4.54 9.37 8.79
CA SER A 77 -5.41 9.38 9.97
C SER A 77 -6.57 10.36 9.78
N TYR A 78 -6.26 11.58 9.33
CA TYR A 78 -7.27 12.57 8.98
C TYR A 78 -8.25 12.03 7.93
N TRP A 79 -7.73 11.42 6.86
CA TRP A 79 -8.50 10.89 5.75
C TRP A 79 -9.47 9.79 6.19
N VAL A 80 -8.97 8.81 6.93
CA VAL A 80 -9.72 7.63 7.36
C VAL A 80 -10.76 7.99 8.40
N LEU A 81 -10.39 8.80 9.40
CA LEU A 81 -11.33 9.23 10.44
C LEU A 81 -12.43 10.13 9.89
N GLY A 82 -12.10 11.03 8.95
CA GLY A 82 -13.08 11.85 8.26
C GLY A 82 -14.09 11.00 7.49
N HIS A 83 -13.61 10.03 6.69
CA HIS A 83 -14.49 9.13 5.95
C HIS A 83 -15.35 8.27 6.88
N PHE A 84 -14.76 7.72 7.94
CA PHE A 84 -15.51 6.99 8.96
C PHE A 84 -16.65 7.84 9.51
N ALA A 85 -16.38 9.09 9.90
CA ALA A 85 -17.40 9.99 10.44
C ALA A 85 -18.55 10.23 9.44
N VAL A 86 -18.23 10.46 8.16
CA VAL A 86 -19.25 10.69 7.14
C VAL A 86 -20.08 9.43 6.86
N TYR A 87 -19.45 8.28 6.68
CA TYR A 87 -20.17 7.02 6.45
C TYR A 87 -20.99 6.59 7.66
N ALA A 88 -20.50 6.85 8.87
CA ALA A 88 -21.24 6.55 10.09
C ALA A 88 -22.46 7.47 10.26
N ALA A 89 -22.31 8.76 9.95
CA ALA A 89 -23.43 9.72 9.97
C ALA A 89 -24.52 9.37 8.95
N ASN A 90 -24.12 8.87 7.78
CA ASN A 90 -25.03 8.49 6.68
C ASN A 90 -25.27 6.98 6.58
N TYR A 91 -25.06 6.24 7.68
CA TYR A 91 -25.00 4.77 7.66
C TYR A 91 -26.24 4.12 7.03
N GLN A 92 -27.45 4.61 7.34
CA GLN A 92 -28.70 4.02 6.81
C GLN A 92 -28.78 4.14 5.28
N HIS A 93 -28.35 5.27 4.72
CA HIS A 93 -28.34 5.49 3.28
C HIS A 93 -27.40 4.49 2.58
N TYR A 94 -26.13 4.43 3.01
CA TYR A 94 -25.17 3.47 2.44
C TYR A 94 -25.57 2.02 2.70
N ARG A 95 -26.22 1.72 3.83
CA ARG A 95 -26.72 0.38 4.12
C ARG A 95 -27.77 -0.07 3.11
N GLN A 96 -28.69 0.82 2.73
CA GLN A 96 -29.68 0.56 1.69
C GLN A 96 -29.03 0.33 0.32
N LEU A 97 -28.04 1.16 -0.05
CA LEU A 97 -27.29 0.97 -1.29
C LEU A 97 -26.57 -0.39 -1.34
N MET A 98 -26.07 -0.88 -0.20
CA MET A 98 -25.43 -2.19 -0.09
C MET A 98 -26.39 -3.38 -0.29
N ASP A 99 -27.70 -3.19 -0.11
CA ASP A 99 -28.71 -4.24 -0.30
C ASP A 99 -29.25 -4.32 -1.75
N THR A 100 -28.76 -3.46 -2.65
CA THR A 100 -29.12 -3.48 -4.08
C THR A 100 -28.52 -4.69 -4.83
N PRO A 101 -29.12 -5.10 -5.97
CA PRO A 101 -28.56 -6.17 -6.80
C PRO A 101 -27.11 -5.90 -7.18
N LYS A 102 -26.28 -6.95 -7.15
CA LYS A 102 -24.84 -6.85 -7.41
C LYS A 102 -24.52 -6.97 -8.90
N VAL A 103 -23.58 -6.17 -9.39
CA VAL A 103 -23.04 -6.21 -10.76
C VAL A 103 -21.57 -6.63 -10.78
N GLN A 104 -21.12 -7.23 -11.88
CA GLN A 104 -19.74 -7.69 -12.02
C GLN A 104 -18.79 -6.50 -12.19
N ARG A 105 -17.73 -6.43 -11.36
CA ARG A 105 -16.72 -5.36 -11.40
C ARG A 105 -15.34 -5.88 -11.81
N TRP A 106 -14.92 -7.01 -11.24
CA TRP A 106 -13.60 -7.64 -11.46
C TRP A 106 -13.73 -9.01 -12.08
N SER A 107 -12.85 -9.34 -13.02
CA SER A 107 -12.74 -10.69 -13.58
C SER A 107 -12.16 -11.69 -12.57
N VAL A 108 -12.32 -13.00 -12.84
CA VAL A 108 -11.70 -14.06 -12.04
C VAL A 108 -10.19 -13.85 -11.90
N MET A 109 -9.49 -13.51 -13.00
CA MET A 109 -8.03 -13.35 -12.97
C MET A 109 -7.58 -12.13 -12.16
N GLN A 110 -8.36 -11.05 -12.14
CA GLN A 110 -8.06 -9.90 -11.27
C GLN A 110 -8.12 -10.29 -9.79
N ARG A 111 -9.09 -11.13 -9.41
CA ARG A 111 -9.21 -11.64 -8.03
C ARG A 111 -8.06 -12.58 -7.67
N VAL A 112 -7.70 -13.48 -8.58
CA VAL A 112 -6.57 -14.40 -8.38
C VAL A 112 -5.27 -13.61 -8.19
N GLN A 113 -5.00 -12.63 -9.06
CA GLN A 113 -3.82 -11.76 -8.93
C GLN A 113 -3.82 -11.01 -7.60
N HIS A 114 -4.95 -10.43 -7.20
CA HIS A 114 -5.05 -9.73 -5.92
C HIS A 114 -4.80 -10.67 -4.73
N ILE A 115 -5.41 -11.86 -4.72
CA ILE A 115 -5.21 -12.84 -3.63
C ILE A 115 -3.76 -13.29 -3.57
N ALA A 116 -3.11 -13.56 -4.71
CA ALA A 116 -1.71 -13.92 -4.75
C ALA A 116 -0.79 -12.80 -4.25
N MET A 117 -1.07 -11.54 -4.64
CA MET A 117 -0.37 -10.36 -4.12
C MET A 117 -0.59 -10.19 -2.60
N PHE A 118 -1.82 -10.36 -2.12
CA PHE A 118 -2.13 -10.29 -0.70
C PHE A 118 -1.39 -11.35 0.13
N VAL A 119 -1.39 -12.61 -0.32
CA VAL A 119 -0.70 -13.70 0.38
C VAL A 119 0.81 -13.46 0.43
N THR A 120 1.42 -13.11 -0.70
CA THR A 120 2.86 -12.81 -0.75
C THR A 120 3.22 -11.61 0.11
N LEU A 121 2.38 -10.57 0.13
CA LEU A 121 2.55 -9.38 0.97
C LEU A 121 2.47 -9.69 2.46
N VAL A 122 1.49 -10.48 2.89
CA VAL A 122 1.38 -10.88 4.30
C VAL A 122 2.60 -11.68 4.72
N LEU A 123 3.08 -12.59 3.88
CA LEU A 123 4.28 -13.38 4.15
C LEU A 123 5.52 -12.49 4.25
N THR A 124 5.76 -11.58 3.29
CA THR A 124 6.94 -10.70 3.34
C THR A 124 6.87 -9.72 4.50
N ALA A 125 5.71 -9.09 4.74
CA ALA A 125 5.52 -8.16 5.85
C ALA A 125 5.76 -8.85 7.20
N PHE A 126 5.16 -10.03 7.41
CA PHE A 126 5.33 -10.79 8.64
C PHE A 126 6.78 -11.23 8.85
N THR A 127 7.35 -11.92 7.86
CA THR A 127 8.72 -12.46 7.97
C THR A 127 9.76 -11.35 8.09
N GLY A 128 9.58 -10.23 7.38
CA GLY A 128 10.46 -9.07 7.46
C GLY A 128 10.39 -8.40 8.83
N PHE A 129 9.17 -8.17 9.34
CA PHE A 129 8.96 -7.56 10.65
C PHE A 129 9.55 -8.40 11.78
N VAL A 130 9.29 -9.72 11.79
CA VAL A 130 9.84 -10.62 12.82
C VAL A 130 11.38 -10.70 12.73
N THR A 131 11.94 -10.68 11.51
CA THR A 131 13.40 -10.64 11.32
C THR A 131 14.03 -9.35 11.84
N MET A 132 13.39 -8.20 11.57
CA MET A 132 13.85 -6.88 12.05
C MET A 132 13.92 -6.83 13.59
N PHE A 133 13.01 -7.53 14.27
CA PHE A 133 12.95 -7.62 15.72
C PHE A 133 13.48 -8.95 16.28
N ALA A 134 14.37 -9.64 15.57
CA ALA A 134 14.88 -10.94 16.01
C ALA A 134 15.56 -10.91 17.40
N ASN A 135 16.09 -9.76 17.81
CA ASN A 135 16.71 -9.58 19.13
C ASN A 135 15.70 -9.23 20.24
N ASN A 136 14.44 -8.96 19.90
CA ASN A 136 13.38 -8.70 20.88
C ASN A 136 12.80 -10.04 21.38
N PRO A 137 12.81 -10.33 22.70
CA PRO A 137 12.38 -11.63 23.22
C PRO A 137 10.92 -12.01 22.92
N GLN A 138 10.03 -11.02 22.77
CA GLN A 138 8.61 -11.27 22.49
C GLN A 138 8.41 -11.63 21.02
N TRP A 139 9.02 -10.88 20.11
CA TRP A 139 8.93 -11.16 18.67
C TRP A 139 9.72 -12.39 18.26
N HIS A 140 10.81 -12.70 18.97
CA HIS A 140 11.60 -13.92 18.74
C HIS A 140 10.79 -15.20 18.94
N GLN A 141 9.71 -15.19 19.74
CA GLN A 141 8.83 -16.36 19.92
C GLN A 141 8.08 -16.72 18.63
N LEU A 142 7.90 -15.76 17.73
CA LEU A 142 7.27 -15.96 16.42
C LEU A 142 8.30 -16.31 15.33
N TYR A 143 9.58 -16.39 15.69
CA TYR A 143 10.64 -16.73 14.78
C TYR A 143 10.54 -18.22 14.38
N ILE A 144 10.71 -18.50 13.08
CA ILE A 144 10.73 -19.87 12.56
C ILE A 144 12.17 -20.37 12.71
N PRO A 145 12.45 -21.30 13.65
CA PRO A 145 13.81 -21.72 13.92
C PRO A 145 14.36 -22.59 12.79
N GLY A 146 15.69 -22.65 12.72
CA GLY A 146 16.40 -23.50 11.78
C GLY A 146 17.07 -22.72 10.65
N VAL A 147 18.06 -23.39 10.08
CA VAL A 147 18.85 -22.91 8.97
C VAL A 147 18.78 -23.91 7.83
N TYR A 148 18.67 -23.38 6.63
CA TYR A 148 18.88 -24.14 5.41
C TYR A 148 20.37 -24.06 5.05
N ASN A 149 20.99 -25.23 5.00
CA ASN A 149 22.37 -25.37 4.56
C ASN A 149 22.37 -25.77 3.08
N ALA A 150 22.51 -24.80 2.20
CA ALA A 150 22.71 -25.08 0.79
C ALA A 150 24.15 -25.54 0.56
N ALA A 151 24.39 -26.85 0.66
CA ALA A 151 25.65 -27.46 0.27
C ALA A 151 25.68 -27.70 -1.24
N ALA A 152 25.63 -26.65 -2.08
CA ALA A 152 25.94 -26.77 -3.51
C ALA A 152 26.12 -25.42 -4.21
N SER A 153 26.99 -25.44 -5.22
CA SER A 153 27.22 -24.37 -6.18
C SER A 153 25.95 -24.03 -7.01
N PRO A 154 25.84 -22.76 -7.47
CA PRO A 154 24.62 -22.09 -7.96
C PRO A 154 23.90 -22.71 -9.18
N PRO A 155 22.68 -22.22 -9.49
CA PRO A 155 22.62 -21.11 -10.44
C PRO A 155 22.22 -19.76 -9.80
N TYR A 156 22.95 -18.72 -10.22
CA TYR A 156 23.08 -17.38 -9.60
C TYR A 156 21.87 -16.44 -9.72
N PHE A 157 20.74 -16.87 -10.31
CA PHE A 157 19.64 -15.96 -10.63
C PHE A 157 18.54 -15.88 -9.54
N LEU A 158 18.51 -16.83 -8.60
CA LEU A 158 17.50 -16.90 -7.52
C LEU A 158 18.11 -17.19 -6.14
N TRP A 159 19.44 -17.24 -6.06
CA TRP A 159 20.16 -17.56 -4.84
C TRP A 159 20.75 -16.28 -4.27
N PRO A 160 20.50 -15.93 -3.00
CA PRO A 160 21.28 -14.88 -2.36
C PRO A 160 22.76 -15.27 -2.45
N ALA A 161 23.71 -14.36 -2.67
CA ALA A 161 25.13 -14.73 -2.71
C ALA A 161 25.66 -15.09 -1.31
N GLN A 162 25.14 -16.17 -0.74
CA GLN A 162 25.37 -16.62 0.61
C GLN A 162 26.21 -17.89 0.51
N THR A 163 27.42 -17.79 1.06
CA THR A 163 28.40 -18.88 1.15
C THR A 163 28.23 -19.70 2.44
N GLY A 164 27.09 -19.59 3.13
CA GLY A 164 26.86 -20.20 4.45
C GLY A 164 25.37 -20.42 4.79
N PRO A 165 25.09 -20.98 5.98
CA PRO A 165 23.74 -21.27 6.46
C PRO A 165 22.81 -20.05 6.46
N VAL A 166 21.56 -20.24 6.01
CA VAL A 166 20.56 -19.16 5.91
C VAL A 166 19.34 -19.50 6.73
N GLN A 167 18.83 -18.56 7.52
CA GLN A 167 17.66 -18.80 8.36
C GLN A 167 16.39 -18.98 7.52
N TRP A 168 15.51 -19.91 7.94
CA TRP A 168 14.24 -20.16 7.25
C TRP A 168 13.38 -18.90 7.08
N MET A 169 13.37 -18.02 8.09
CA MET A 169 12.65 -16.76 8.03
C MET A 169 13.07 -15.90 6.82
N ILE A 170 14.38 -15.77 6.59
CA ILE A 170 14.94 -15.01 5.46
C ILE A 170 14.58 -15.68 4.14
N ILE A 171 14.65 -17.02 4.08
CA ILE A 171 14.29 -17.77 2.86
C ILE A 171 12.83 -17.54 2.49
N ILE A 172 11.91 -17.69 3.44
CA ILE A 172 10.48 -17.47 3.21
C ILE A 172 10.24 -16.02 2.76
N HIS A 173 10.91 -15.06 3.40
CA HIS A 173 10.83 -13.65 3.03
C HIS A 173 11.26 -13.42 1.57
N VAL A 174 12.47 -13.86 1.21
CA VAL A 174 13.05 -13.64 -0.13
C VAL A 174 12.22 -14.33 -1.21
N TRP A 175 11.83 -15.59 -1.01
CA TRP A 175 11.01 -16.30 -2.00
C TRP A 175 9.60 -15.72 -2.14
N SER A 176 9.00 -15.24 -1.05
CA SER A 176 7.72 -14.54 -1.11
C SER A 176 7.86 -13.21 -1.87
N GLY A 177 8.96 -12.49 -1.67
CA GLY A 177 9.29 -11.26 -2.40
C GLY A 177 9.55 -11.51 -3.88
N ILE A 178 10.27 -12.57 -4.24
CA ILE A 178 10.48 -12.99 -5.64
C ILE A 178 9.13 -13.36 -6.29
N ALA A 179 8.31 -14.15 -5.62
CA ALA A 179 6.98 -14.52 -6.11
C ALA A 179 6.13 -13.27 -6.36
N MET A 180 6.13 -12.30 -5.44
CA MET A 180 5.48 -11.01 -5.63
C MET A 180 6.05 -10.26 -6.84
N GLY A 181 7.38 -10.17 -6.97
CA GLY A 181 8.04 -9.51 -8.10
C GLY A 181 7.63 -10.10 -9.45
N VAL A 182 7.58 -11.43 -9.57
CA VAL A 182 7.09 -12.12 -10.77
C VAL A 182 5.62 -11.78 -11.06
N LEU A 183 4.77 -11.76 -10.04
CA LEU A 183 3.36 -11.37 -10.19
C LEU A 183 3.21 -9.94 -10.71
N VAL A 184 3.98 -8.99 -10.16
CA VAL A 184 3.98 -7.59 -10.60
C VAL A 184 4.47 -7.45 -12.04
N ILE A 185 5.58 -8.09 -12.39
CA ILE A 185 6.12 -8.08 -13.76
C ILE A 185 5.08 -8.65 -14.73
N ALA A 186 4.46 -9.79 -14.41
CA ALA A 186 3.43 -10.38 -15.26
C ALA A 186 2.19 -9.49 -15.39
N HIS A 187 1.75 -8.84 -14.30
CA HIS A 187 0.63 -7.91 -14.28
C HIS A 187 0.87 -6.72 -15.24
N PHE A 188 2.02 -6.03 -15.08
CA PHE A 188 2.34 -4.88 -15.91
C PHE A 188 2.69 -5.26 -17.35
N ALA A 189 3.34 -6.40 -17.59
CA ALA A 189 3.58 -6.89 -18.94
C ALA A 189 2.25 -7.12 -19.69
N TYR A 190 1.28 -7.79 -19.04
CA TYR A 190 -0.02 -8.05 -19.64
C TYR A 190 -0.81 -6.76 -19.93
N TYR A 191 -1.03 -5.93 -18.90
CA TYR A 191 -1.84 -4.71 -19.06
C TYR A 191 -1.12 -3.65 -19.89
N GLY A 192 0.20 -3.51 -19.75
CA GLY A 192 1.03 -2.63 -20.58
C GLY A 192 0.95 -3.01 -22.06
N THR A 193 1.06 -4.29 -22.40
CA THR A 193 0.89 -4.76 -23.79
C THR A 193 -0.50 -4.42 -24.33
N ARG A 194 -1.55 -4.57 -23.52
CA ARG A 194 -2.92 -4.22 -23.93
C ARG A 194 -3.10 -2.71 -24.15
N VAL A 195 -2.51 -1.88 -23.30
CA VAL A 195 -2.48 -0.42 -23.48
C VAL A 195 -1.73 -0.05 -24.76
N LEU A 196 -0.56 -0.64 -25.01
CA LEU A 196 0.23 -0.41 -26.22
C LEU A 196 -0.54 -0.79 -27.50
N ILE A 197 -1.27 -1.91 -27.49
CA ILE A 197 -2.15 -2.30 -28.60
C ILE A 197 -3.23 -1.24 -28.84
N ASP A 198 -3.85 -0.72 -27.79
CA ASP A 198 -4.88 0.31 -27.93
C ASP A 198 -4.30 1.65 -28.42
N ILE A 199 -3.07 2.01 -28.04
CA ILE A 199 -2.32 3.16 -28.60
C ILE A 199 -2.10 2.97 -30.11
N ILE A 200 -1.53 1.81 -30.51
CA ILE A 200 -1.22 1.50 -31.91
C ILE A 200 -2.50 1.50 -32.77
N LYS A 201 -3.62 1.06 -32.21
CA LYS A 201 -4.93 1.05 -32.88
C LYS A 201 -5.67 2.38 -32.83
N GLY A 202 -5.07 3.45 -32.29
CA GLY A 202 -5.69 4.78 -32.21
C GLY A 202 -6.96 4.81 -31.35
N ARG A 203 -7.08 3.92 -30.36
CA ARG A 203 -8.26 3.85 -29.48
C ARG A 203 -8.13 4.85 -28.32
N PRO A 204 -9.23 5.33 -27.73
CA PRO A 204 -9.19 6.29 -26.64
C PRO A 204 -8.65 5.65 -25.34
N VAL A 205 -7.34 5.74 -25.13
CA VAL A 205 -6.61 5.05 -24.04
C VAL A 205 -7.13 5.44 -22.66
N MET A 206 -7.31 6.74 -22.40
CA MET A 206 -7.74 7.25 -21.08
C MET A 206 -9.17 6.86 -20.69
N GLU A 207 -10.01 6.50 -21.65
CA GLU A 207 -11.37 6.00 -21.41
C GLU A 207 -11.36 4.50 -21.17
N ARG A 208 -10.57 3.75 -21.95
CA ARG A 208 -10.45 2.29 -21.84
C ARG A 208 -9.63 1.85 -20.63
N TRP A 209 -8.70 2.69 -20.18
CA TRP A 209 -7.76 2.42 -19.10
C TRP A 209 -7.86 3.47 -17.99
N PRO A 210 -8.93 3.44 -17.15
CA PRO A 210 -9.11 4.42 -16.07
C PRO A 210 -7.96 4.47 -15.07
N LEU A 211 -7.16 3.40 -14.95
CA LEU A 211 -5.97 3.34 -14.11
C LEU A 211 -4.92 4.42 -14.49
N LEU A 212 -4.87 4.82 -15.76
CA LEU A 212 -3.93 5.85 -16.23
C LEU A 212 -4.36 7.28 -15.87
N ARG A 213 -5.50 7.46 -15.19
CA ARG A 213 -6.01 8.77 -14.75
C ARG A 213 -5.33 9.32 -13.50
N LEU A 214 -4.40 8.56 -12.92
CA LEU A 214 -3.49 9.08 -11.90
C LEU A 214 -2.78 10.34 -12.44
N TRP A 215 -2.60 11.36 -11.59
CA TRP A 215 -1.96 12.63 -11.93
C TRP A 215 -2.68 13.53 -12.93
N THR A 216 -3.87 13.17 -13.40
CA THR A 216 -4.69 14.13 -14.16
C THR A 216 -5.05 15.32 -13.27
N TRP A 217 -5.21 16.51 -13.85
CA TRP A 217 -5.71 17.66 -13.10
C TRP A 217 -7.07 17.40 -12.44
N GLY A 218 -7.90 16.55 -13.05
CA GLY A 218 -9.16 16.09 -12.45
C GLY A 218 -8.94 15.29 -11.16
N PHE A 219 -7.96 14.38 -11.16
CA PHE A 219 -7.57 13.60 -9.98
C PHE A 219 -7.11 14.50 -8.83
N VAL A 220 -6.16 15.40 -9.09
CA VAL A 220 -5.62 16.32 -8.07
C VAL A 220 -6.71 17.22 -7.51
N LYS A 221 -7.54 17.83 -8.38
CA LYS A 221 -8.67 18.66 -7.96
C LYS A 221 -9.66 17.87 -7.10
N TYR A 222 -9.98 16.64 -7.49
CA TYR A 222 -10.88 15.80 -6.71
C TYR A 222 -10.32 15.52 -5.32
N LEU A 223 -9.05 15.11 -5.21
CA LEU A 223 -8.43 14.84 -3.91
C LEU A 223 -8.44 16.08 -3.01
N VAL A 224 -8.03 17.25 -3.51
CA VAL A 224 -8.03 18.50 -2.73
C VAL A 224 -9.43 18.85 -2.24
N HIS A 225 -10.43 18.80 -3.11
CA HIS A 225 -11.81 19.09 -2.74
C HIS A 225 -12.37 18.05 -1.75
N ARG A 226 -12.00 16.78 -1.93
CA ARG A 226 -12.39 15.69 -1.02
C ARG A 226 -11.78 15.91 0.36
N SER A 227 -10.49 16.28 0.45
CA SER A 227 -9.86 16.65 1.72
C SER A 227 -10.64 17.79 2.39
N ILE A 228 -10.92 18.89 1.71
CA ILE A 228 -11.68 20.00 2.30
C ILE A 228 -13.07 19.55 2.77
N TRP A 229 -13.74 18.71 1.99
CA TRP A 229 -15.05 18.18 2.31
C TRP A 229 -15.07 17.32 3.59
N LEU A 230 -14.00 16.60 3.90
CA LEU A 230 -13.91 15.84 5.16
C LEU A 230 -13.94 16.74 6.39
N ALA A 231 -13.36 17.94 6.32
CA ALA A 231 -13.47 18.94 7.39
C ALA A 231 -14.75 19.78 7.30
N LYS A 232 -15.28 19.97 6.09
CA LYS A 232 -16.46 20.80 5.81
C LYS A 232 -17.41 20.08 4.84
N PRO A 233 -18.33 19.23 5.34
CA PRO A 233 -19.22 18.42 4.49
C PRO A 233 -20.13 19.21 3.53
N SER A 234 -20.31 20.52 3.75
CA SER A 234 -21.04 21.41 2.84
C SER A 234 -20.22 21.83 1.61
N TRP A 235 -18.93 21.50 1.55
CA TRP A 235 -18.06 21.79 0.42
C TRP A 235 -18.45 20.94 -0.80
N LYS A 236 -18.58 21.57 -1.97
CA LYS A 236 -18.91 20.84 -3.20
C LYS A 236 -17.68 20.11 -3.74
N VAL A 237 -17.76 18.78 -3.75
CA VAL A 237 -16.77 17.91 -4.36
C VAL A 237 -17.12 17.72 -5.84
N PRO A 238 -16.20 17.95 -6.79
CA PRO A 238 -16.46 17.62 -8.18
C PRO A 238 -16.80 16.14 -8.31
N GLN A 239 -17.75 15.81 -9.18
CA GLN A 239 -18.18 14.44 -9.35
C GLN A 239 -17.02 13.59 -9.90
N TRP A 240 -16.68 12.51 -9.20
CA TRP A 240 -15.81 11.47 -9.72
C TRP A 240 -16.67 10.40 -10.36
N VAL A 241 -16.38 10.06 -11.62
CA VAL A 241 -17.34 9.30 -12.45
C VAL A 241 -16.77 7.96 -12.94
N HIS A 242 -15.49 7.73 -12.73
CA HIS A 242 -14.76 6.63 -13.36
C HIS A 242 -14.93 5.31 -12.61
N LYS A 243 -14.48 4.21 -13.25
CA LYS A 243 -14.58 2.86 -12.67
C LYS A 243 -13.90 2.73 -11.31
N TYR A 244 -12.78 3.43 -11.10
CA TYR A 244 -12.02 3.41 -9.85
C TYR A 244 -12.00 4.80 -9.27
N ASP A 245 -12.23 4.92 -7.96
CA ASP A 245 -12.16 6.21 -7.26
C ASP A 245 -10.72 6.70 -7.15
N ALA A 246 -10.54 7.99 -6.85
CA ALA A 246 -9.21 8.56 -6.72
C ALA A 246 -8.40 7.86 -5.62
N GLU A 247 -9.05 7.44 -4.55
CA GLU A 247 -8.51 6.63 -3.46
C GLU A 247 -7.99 5.30 -3.99
N GLN A 248 -8.81 4.57 -4.74
CA GLN A 248 -8.44 3.29 -5.35
C GLN A 248 -7.29 3.44 -6.37
N LEU A 249 -7.24 4.55 -7.11
CA LEU A 249 -6.14 4.86 -8.01
C LEU A 249 -4.85 5.16 -7.23
N PHE A 250 -4.94 5.96 -6.18
CA PHE A 250 -3.80 6.29 -5.33
C PHE A 250 -3.25 5.03 -4.66
N GLU A 251 -4.11 4.18 -4.10
CA GLU A 251 -3.71 2.91 -3.49
C GLU A 251 -3.08 1.96 -4.51
N TYR A 252 -3.69 1.79 -5.68
CA TYR A 252 -3.16 0.93 -6.76
C TYR A 252 -1.75 1.34 -7.15
N TRP A 253 -1.53 2.63 -7.42
CA TRP A 253 -0.20 3.08 -7.85
C TRP A 253 0.78 3.21 -6.69
N GLY A 254 0.32 3.63 -5.52
CA GLY A 254 1.13 3.72 -4.31
C GLY A 254 1.75 2.38 -3.94
N VAL A 255 0.96 1.29 -3.95
CA VAL A 255 1.50 -0.04 -3.63
C VAL A 255 2.53 -0.51 -4.65
N TYR A 256 2.33 -0.25 -5.95
CA TYR A 256 3.31 -0.66 -6.96
C TYR A 256 4.58 0.20 -6.93
N TRP A 257 4.47 1.49 -6.64
CA TRP A 257 5.64 2.32 -6.37
C TRP A 257 6.42 1.80 -5.17
N GLY A 258 5.74 1.48 -4.07
CA GLY A 258 6.39 0.89 -2.91
C GLY A 258 7.07 -0.43 -3.22
N ILE A 259 6.44 -1.32 -3.99
CA ILE A 259 7.06 -2.58 -4.44
C ILE A 259 8.33 -2.33 -5.26
N VAL A 260 8.41 -1.26 -6.06
CA VAL A 260 9.64 -0.90 -6.77
C VAL A 260 10.71 -0.42 -5.77
N ILE A 261 10.36 0.53 -4.90
CA ILE A 261 11.29 1.16 -3.95
C ILE A 261 11.79 0.20 -2.88
N LEU A 262 10.99 -0.77 -2.42
CA LEU A 262 11.45 -1.82 -1.49
C LEU A 262 11.98 -3.05 -2.25
N GLY A 263 11.34 -3.46 -3.35
CA GLY A 263 11.65 -4.70 -4.04
C GLY A 263 13.01 -4.67 -4.74
N ILE A 264 13.38 -3.56 -5.39
CA ILE A 264 14.70 -3.43 -6.03
C ILE A 264 15.81 -3.54 -4.97
N PRO A 265 15.82 -2.77 -3.86
CA PRO A 265 16.77 -2.98 -2.78
C PRO A 265 16.74 -4.38 -2.18
N GLY A 266 15.58 -5.02 -2.09
CA GLY A 266 15.47 -6.41 -1.62
C GLY A 266 16.22 -7.39 -2.53
N VAL A 267 16.08 -7.25 -3.85
CA VAL A 267 16.85 -8.03 -4.84
C VAL A 267 18.34 -7.73 -4.74
N LEU A 268 18.72 -6.45 -4.62
CA LEU A 268 20.12 -6.06 -4.46
C LEU A 268 20.74 -6.66 -3.18
N MET A 269 20.02 -6.67 -2.06
CA MET A 269 20.48 -7.31 -0.83
C MET A 269 20.54 -8.83 -0.93
N ALA A 270 19.63 -9.46 -1.69
CA ALA A 270 19.76 -10.89 -1.97
C ALA A 270 21.08 -11.16 -2.72
N ILE A 271 21.39 -10.39 -3.77
CA ILE A 271 22.57 -10.61 -4.61
C ILE A 271 23.87 -10.22 -3.90
N TYR A 272 23.92 -9.07 -3.22
CA TYR A 272 25.16 -8.48 -2.68
C TYR A 272 25.26 -8.53 -1.16
N GLY A 273 24.24 -9.07 -0.47
CA GLY A 273 24.14 -9.09 0.98
C GLY A 273 23.53 -7.81 1.58
N PRO A 274 23.21 -7.82 2.88
CA PRO A 274 22.55 -6.68 3.55
C PRO A 274 23.36 -5.37 3.54
N SER A 275 24.68 -5.45 3.39
CA SER A 275 25.56 -4.28 3.30
C SER A 275 25.66 -3.69 1.88
N ALA A 276 24.81 -4.15 0.93
CA ALA A 276 24.82 -3.67 -0.45
C ALA A 276 24.75 -2.13 -0.50
N PHE A 277 25.66 -1.54 -1.28
CA PHE A 277 25.82 -0.08 -1.41
C PHE A 277 26.00 0.60 -0.05
N ASP A 278 26.90 0.05 0.76
CA ASP A 278 27.24 0.56 2.09
C ASP A 278 26.02 0.69 3.02
N GLY A 279 25.04 -0.20 2.85
CA GLY A 279 23.81 -0.25 3.65
C GLY A 279 22.66 0.60 3.12
N LEU A 280 22.83 1.36 2.03
CA LEU A 280 21.74 2.12 1.41
C LEU A 280 20.57 1.22 0.96
N ALA A 281 20.87 0.03 0.42
CA ALA A 281 19.81 -0.89 0.02
C ALA A 281 18.97 -1.34 1.23
N PHE A 282 19.61 -1.62 2.36
CA PHE A 282 18.92 -1.99 3.59
C PHE A 282 18.07 -0.84 4.14
N LEU A 283 18.60 0.40 4.12
CA LEU A 283 17.87 1.59 4.52
C LEU A 283 16.59 1.77 3.70
N PHE A 284 16.68 1.76 2.37
CA PHE A 284 15.52 1.92 1.49
C PHE A 284 14.52 0.78 1.67
N HIS A 285 15.00 -0.47 1.73
CA HIS A 285 14.13 -1.64 1.89
C HIS A 285 13.32 -1.56 3.19
N THR A 286 13.98 -1.25 4.30
CA THR A 286 13.34 -1.23 5.62
C THR A 286 12.44 -0.01 5.80
N LYS A 287 12.88 1.19 5.40
CA LYS A 287 12.08 2.42 5.50
C LYS A 287 10.82 2.35 4.63
N GLU A 288 10.94 1.88 3.39
CA GLU A 288 9.78 1.67 2.52
C GLU A 288 8.87 0.55 3.04
N ALA A 289 9.41 -0.51 3.64
CA ALA A 289 8.58 -1.55 4.27
C ALA A 289 7.75 -0.99 5.44
N VAL A 290 8.34 -0.12 6.28
CA VAL A 290 7.61 0.58 7.35
C VAL A 290 6.53 1.50 6.76
N LEU A 291 6.84 2.26 5.71
CA LEU A 291 5.87 3.10 5.02
C LEU A 291 4.70 2.27 4.46
N ALA A 292 5.01 1.18 3.74
CA ALA A 292 4.03 0.32 3.11
C ALA A 292 3.11 -0.35 4.14
N VAL A 293 3.66 -0.92 5.22
CA VAL A 293 2.86 -1.54 6.29
C VAL A 293 2.00 -0.50 6.99
N SER A 294 2.55 0.68 7.33
CA SER A 294 1.78 1.77 7.93
C SER A 294 0.62 2.21 7.04
N PHE A 295 0.87 2.41 5.73
CA PHE A 295 -0.16 2.79 4.78
C PHE A 295 -1.23 1.69 4.62
N LEU A 296 -0.83 0.43 4.54
CA LEU A 296 -1.75 -0.69 4.38
C LEU A 296 -2.63 -0.89 5.62
N LEU A 297 -2.07 -0.75 6.83
CA LEU A 297 -2.84 -0.82 8.07
C LEU A 297 -3.80 0.37 8.19
N LEU A 298 -3.27 1.58 7.99
CA LEU A 298 -4.03 2.81 8.20
C LEU A 298 -5.08 3.04 7.13
N VAL A 299 -4.68 3.02 5.87
CA VAL A 299 -5.55 3.40 4.75
C VAL A 299 -6.20 2.15 4.17
N HIS A 300 -5.42 1.20 3.67
CA HIS A 300 -6.00 0.08 2.91
C HIS A 300 -6.98 -0.76 3.74
N LEU A 301 -6.58 -1.27 4.90
CA LEU A 301 -7.47 -2.05 5.76
C LEU A 301 -8.64 -1.20 6.27
N THR A 302 -8.36 -0.02 6.81
CA THR A 302 -9.40 0.76 7.47
C THR A 302 -10.42 1.32 6.49
N TYR A 303 -9.96 1.97 5.42
CA TYR A 303 -10.83 2.56 4.40
C TYR A 303 -11.50 1.49 3.54
N THR A 304 -10.74 0.52 3.02
CA THR A 304 -11.30 -0.44 2.07
C THR A 304 -12.15 -1.50 2.75
N HIS A 305 -11.85 -1.89 4.00
CA HIS A 305 -12.54 -3.02 4.65
C HIS A 305 -13.38 -2.63 5.88
N PHE A 306 -12.95 -1.63 6.66
CA PHE A 306 -13.57 -1.34 7.96
C PHE A 306 -14.50 -0.15 7.98
N MET A 307 -14.80 0.49 6.84
CA MET A 307 -15.82 1.54 6.78
C MET A 307 -17.21 1.02 7.20
N PRO A 308 -18.04 1.83 7.88
CA PRO A 308 -19.28 1.37 8.52
C PRO A 308 -20.22 0.55 7.65
N HIS A 309 -20.36 0.93 6.38
CA HIS A 309 -21.27 0.28 5.43
C HIS A 309 -20.70 -1.02 4.82
N ILE A 310 -19.39 -1.21 4.89
CA ILE A 310 -18.64 -2.34 4.32
C ILE A 310 -18.25 -3.37 5.39
N PHE A 311 -18.17 -2.95 6.66
CA PHE A 311 -17.77 -3.79 7.78
C PHE A 311 -18.54 -5.13 7.84
N PRO A 312 -17.86 -6.27 8.08
CA PRO A 312 -16.48 -6.41 8.57
C PRO A 312 -15.38 -6.35 7.51
N TYR A 313 -15.71 -6.46 6.22
CA TYR A 313 -14.72 -6.33 5.14
C TYR A 313 -15.39 -6.25 3.76
N ASN A 314 -14.72 -5.62 2.79
CA ASN A 314 -15.18 -5.60 1.40
C ASN A 314 -14.99 -6.95 0.72
N ARG A 315 -16.08 -7.57 0.27
CA ARG A 315 -16.05 -8.88 -0.39
C ARG A 315 -15.64 -8.84 -1.86
N MET A 316 -15.52 -7.65 -2.45
CA MET A 316 -15.28 -7.48 -3.88
C MET A 316 -13.98 -8.16 -4.35
N PHE A 317 -12.93 -8.22 -3.53
CA PHE A 317 -11.67 -8.86 -3.94
C PHE A 317 -11.79 -10.37 -4.20
N HIS A 318 -12.78 -11.07 -3.62
CA HIS A 318 -13.00 -12.51 -3.85
C HIS A 318 -14.34 -12.82 -4.56
N GLU A 319 -15.38 -12.00 -4.38
CA GLU A 319 -16.65 -12.14 -5.13
C GLU A 319 -16.58 -11.48 -6.52
N GLY A 320 -15.78 -10.42 -6.69
CA GLY A 320 -15.66 -9.64 -7.93
C GLY A 320 -16.87 -8.78 -8.27
N LYS A 321 -17.81 -8.61 -7.34
CA LYS A 321 -19.08 -7.91 -7.55
C LYS A 321 -19.22 -6.71 -6.62
N ILE A 322 -19.97 -5.71 -7.07
CA ILE A 322 -20.30 -4.48 -6.32
C ILE A 322 -21.82 -4.26 -6.35
N PRO A 323 -22.47 -3.83 -5.25
CA PRO A 323 -23.88 -3.43 -5.28
C PRO A 323 -24.14 -2.30 -6.29
N SER A 324 -25.21 -2.39 -7.07
CA SER A 324 -25.51 -1.42 -8.14
C SER A 324 -25.82 -0.03 -7.62
N GLY A 325 -26.41 0.09 -6.42
CA GLY A 325 -26.61 1.36 -5.73
C GLY A 325 -25.28 2.05 -5.42
N ILE A 326 -24.31 1.31 -4.87
CA ILE A 326 -22.96 1.82 -4.60
C ILE A 326 -22.26 2.20 -5.90
N ALA A 327 -22.36 1.37 -6.94
CA ALA A 327 -21.80 1.67 -8.24
C ALA A 327 -22.33 2.97 -8.85
N ARG A 328 -23.61 3.30 -8.64
CA ARG A 328 -24.21 4.55 -9.12
C ARG A 328 -23.77 5.76 -8.31
N GLU A 329 -23.65 5.60 -6.99
CA GLU A 329 -23.25 6.66 -6.06
C GLU A 329 -21.77 7.04 -6.25
N GLU A 330 -20.88 6.04 -6.27
CA GLU A 330 -19.43 6.24 -6.30
C GLU A 330 -18.85 6.27 -7.72
N HIS A 331 -19.48 5.59 -8.68
CA HIS A 331 -18.95 5.43 -10.05
C HIS A 331 -20.00 5.68 -11.14
N PRO A 332 -20.66 6.85 -11.15
CA PRO A 332 -21.87 7.10 -11.94
C PRO A 332 -21.70 6.84 -13.45
N LEU A 333 -20.63 7.34 -14.09
CA LEU A 333 -20.43 7.10 -15.55
C LEU A 333 -20.13 5.63 -15.84
N TRP A 334 -19.32 4.97 -15.02
CA TRP A 334 -19.06 3.53 -15.18
C TRP A 334 -20.34 2.69 -15.02
N SER A 335 -21.20 3.06 -14.08
CA SER A 335 -22.47 2.36 -13.84
C SER A 335 -23.41 2.45 -15.04
N ILE A 336 -23.51 3.64 -15.67
CA ILE A 336 -24.34 3.88 -16.86
C ILE A 336 -23.84 3.04 -18.03
N GLN A 337 -22.53 3.09 -18.31
CA GLN A 337 -21.91 2.34 -19.41
C GLN A 337 -22.11 0.82 -19.27
N THR A 338 -22.02 0.31 -18.04
CA THR A 338 -22.21 -1.12 -17.77
C THR A 338 -23.68 -1.54 -17.94
N SER A 339 -24.62 -0.68 -17.55
CA SER A 339 -26.06 -0.96 -17.71
C SER A 339 -26.54 -0.94 -19.17
N GLN A 340 -25.85 -0.22 -20.06
CA GLN A 340 -26.16 -0.17 -21.49
C GLN A 340 -25.54 -1.34 -22.28
N ALA A 341 -24.57 -2.05 -21.70
CA ALA A 341 -23.86 -3.16 -22.33
C ALA A 341 -24.40 -4.55 -21.91
N GLN A 342 -25.38 -4.59 -21.01
CA GLN A 342 -26.15 -5.77 -20.60
C GLN A 342 -27.50 -5.75 -21.28
#